data_AF-A0A938QMU9-F1
#
_entry.id   AF-A0A938QMU9-F1
#
_cell.length_a   1.000
_cell.length_b   1.000
_cell.length_c   1.000
_cell.angle_alpha   90.00
_cell.angle_beta   90.00
_cell.angle_gamma   90.00
#
_symmetry.space_group_name_H-M   'P 1'
#
loop_
_entity.id
_entity.type
_entity.pdbx_description
1 polymer ?
#
loop_
_entity_poly.entity_id
_entity_poly.type
_entity_poly.pdbx_seq_one_letter_code
_entity_poly.pdbx_strand_id
1 'polypeptide(L)'
;MNFRGLNRLLVVMAALAIMAGGAYAATWNETGDAEPLLGTAQVTTGSGPLTQISGQFFDRTDVDLYKIQITDHVNFTAQTGLGWDPMLWLFNSSGLGVIADDDYLGGSPKLSKGTIYQPPSNGIYYLAISNFPHGPYSSGGNIFTWENLLASDGNYVSTPDGPGAGLPLSSWSGAWEGPGEPYTITLEGAGFADLALTPITGGIWLLGGGLAGLWMLGKRRKRLSA
;
A
#
# COMPACT_ATOMS: atom_id res chain seq x y z
N MET A 1 -28.08 -31.35 38.50
CA MET A 1 -27.45 -30.36 37.60
C MET A 1 -27.36 -30.95 36.20
N ASN A 2 -28.05 -30.33 35.23
CA ASN A 2 -28.20 -30.85 33.86
C ASN A 2 -27.05 -30.34 32.98
N PHE A 3 -26.05 -31.19 32.70
CA PHE A 3 -24.86 -30.86 31.89
C PHE A 3 -25.13 -30.70 30.38
N ARG A 4 -26.40 -30.65 29.96
CA ARG A 4 -26.79 -30.68 28.53
C ARG A 4 -26.72 -29.33 27.81
N GLY A 5 -26.56 -28.21 28.53
CA GLY A 5 -26.48 -26.86 27.95
C GLY A 5 -25.07 -26.42 27.54
N LEU A 6 -24.04 -26.91 28.24
CA LEU A 6 -22.66 -26.42 28.08
C LEU A 6 -22.03 -26.83 26.74
N ASN A 7 -22.35 -28.03 26.25
CA ASN A 7 -21.80 -28.55 24.99
C ASN A 7 -22.34 -27.86 23.73
N ARG A 8 -23.48 -27.17 23.81
CA ARG A 8 -24.05 -26.46 22.65
C ARG A 8 -23.49 -25.05 22.50
N LEU A 9 -23.11 -24.41 23.61
CA LEU A 9 -22.51 -23.08 23.59
C LEU A 9 -21.04 -23.12 23.10
N LEU A 10 -20.30 -24.18 23.45
CA LEU A 10 -18.93 -24.41 22.99
C LEU A 10 -18.83 -24.68 21.48
N VAL A 11 -19.82 -25.36 20.88
CA VAL A 11 -19.83 -25.65 19.43
C VAL A 11 -20.16 -24.42 18.59
N VAL A 12 -20.97 -23.48 19.12
CA VAL A 12 -21.30 -22.22 18.41
C VAL A 12 -20.13 -21.21 18.50
N MET A 13 -19.40 -21.17 19.62
CA MET A 13 -18.21 -20.31 19.76
C MET A 13 -17.01 -20.81 18.95
N ALA A 14 -16.88 -22.13 18.77
CA ALA A 14 -15.82 -22.72 17.93
C ALA A 14 -16.04 -22.50 16.41
N ALA A 15 -17.29 -22.28 15.97
CA ALA A 15 -17.62 -22.01 14.56
C ALA A 15 -17.36 -20.55 14.12
N LEU A 16 -17.19 -19.61 15.06
CA LEU A 16 -16.89 -18.20 14.80
C LEU A 16 -15.38 -17.90 14.74
N ALA A 17 -14.53 -18.87 15.08
CA ALA A 17 -13.08 -18.64 15.25
C ALA A 17 -12.22 -18.92 13.99
N ILE A 18 -12.81 -19.32 12.86
CA ILE A 18 -12.05 -19.70 11.64
C ILE A 18 -12.23 -18.68 10.50
N MET A 19 -12.29 -17.38 10.82
CA MET A 19 -12.32 -16.29 9.84
C MET A 19 -11.19 -15.28 10.05
N ALA A 20 -10.17 -15.62 10.86
CA ALA A 20 -8.91 -14.89 10.87
C ALA A 20 -8.09 -15.32 9.65
N GLY A 21 -8.48 -14.84 8.47
CA GLY A 21 -7.65 -14.96 7.27
C GLY A 21 -6.29 -14.33 7.57
N GLY A 22 -5.21 -15.09 7.39
CA GLY A 22 -3.87 -14.56 7.50
C GLY A 22 -3.71 -13.38 6.53
N ALA A 23 -3.15 -12.28 7.02
CA ALA A 23 -2.72 -11.18 6.17
C ALA A 23 -1.59 -11.69 5.27
N TYR A 24 -1.90 -12.02 4.02
CA TYR A 24 -0.89 -12.37 3.03
C TYR A 24 -0.25 -11.07 2.51
N ALA A 25 1.08 -11.09 2.39
CA ALA A 25 1.84 -10.11 1.65
C ALA A 25 1.27 -10.01 0.22
N ALA A 26 0.93 -8.81 -0.23
CA ALA A 26 0.30 -8.59 -1.53
C ALA A 26 1.09 -7.61 -2.39
N THR A 27 1.06 -7.87 -3.70
CA THR A 27 1.71 -7.06 -4.72
C THR A 27 0.66 -6.26 -5.48
N TRP A 28 0.87 -4.95 -5.62
CA TRP A 28 0.21 -4.14 -6.62
C TRP A 28 0.99 -4.22 -7.92
N ASN A 29 0.31 -4.56 -9.02
CA ASN A 29 0.90 -4.43 -10.35
C ASN A 29 0.28 -3.21 -11.01
N GLU A 30 1.14 -2.35 -11.52
CA GLU A 30 0.73 -1.19 -12.27
C GLU A 30 -0.21 -1.58 -13.42
N THR A 31 -1.30 -0.81 -13.59
CA THR A 31 -2.29 -1.01 -14.65
C THR A 31 -2.29 0.14 -15.63
N GLY A 32 -1.70 -0.07 -16.82
CA GLY A 32 -1.41 1.04 -17.72
C GLY A 32 -0.24 1.85 -17.16
N ASP A 33 -0.32 3.16 -17.29
CA ASP A 33 0.66 4.13 -16.78
C ASP A 33 0.12 4.78 -15.49
N ALA A 34 0.95 4.94 -14.46
CA ALA A 34 0.57 5.54 -13.20
C ALA A 34 0.85 7.05 -13.18
N GLU A 35 0.03 7.81 -13.90
CA GLU A 35 0.16 9.25 -14.12
C GLU A 35 0.69 10.11 -12.93
N PRO A 36 1.47 11.17 -13.21
CA PRO A 36 2.40 11.79 -12.25
C PRO A 36 1.77 12.76 -11.24
N LEU A 37 0.46 12.97 -11.24
CA LEU A 37 -0.22 14.01 -10.43
C LEU A 37 -1.25 13.40 -9.47
N LEU A 38 -1.48 14.06 -8.33
CA LEU A 38 -2.38 13.53 -7.28
C LEU A 38 -3.79 13.14 -7.77
N GLY A 39 -4.33 13.89 -8.73
CA GLY A 39 -5.66 13.67 -9.28
C GLY A 39 -5.75 12.51 -10.27
N THR A 40 -4.61 12.09 -10.81
CA THR A 40 -4.48 11.02 -11.81
C THR A 40 -3.67 9.83 -11.30
N ALA A 41 -3.06 9.95 -10.12
CA ALA A 41 -2.32 8.92 -9.42
C ALA A 41 -3.10 7.60 -9.38
N GLN A 42 -2.40 6.50 -9.60
CA GLN A 42 -3.01 5.20 -9.61
C GLN A 42 -3.39 4.78 -8.18
N VAL A 43 -4.68 4.47 -7.98
CA VAL A 43 -5.19 4.01 -6.69
C VAL A 43 -4.90 2.53 -6.53
N THR A 44 -4.08 2.19 -5.54
CA THR A 44 -3.83 0.78 -5.21
C THR A 44 -5.08 0.15 -4.61
N THR A 45 -5.56 -0.94 -5.22
CA THR A 45 -6.76 -1.65 -4.76
C THR A 45 -6.42 -3.07 -4.31
N GLY A 46 -6.86 -3.46 -3.13
CA GLY A 46 -6.57 -4.79 -2.59
C GLY A 46 -6.96 -4.93 -1.14
N SER A 47 -6.48 -5.97 -0.45
CA SER A 47 -6.74 -6.16 0.97
C SER A 47 -5.50 -6.73 1.66
N GLY A 48 -5.32 -6.41 2.93
CA GLY A 48 -4.13 -6.80 3.68
C GLY A 48 -2.92 -5.89 3.42
N PRO A 49 -1.73 -6.30 3.88
CA PRO A 49 -0.49 -5.55 3.71
C PRO A 49 -0.11 -5.44 2.23
N LEU A 50 0.16 -4.21 1.79
CA LEU A 50 0.80 -3.94 0.50
C LEU A 50 2.30 -4.02 0.73
N THR A 51 2.95 -5.06 0.20
CA THR A 51 4.37 -5.33 0.44
C THR A 51 5.24 -5.07 -0.79
N GLN A 52 4.61 -4.92 -1.95
CA GLN A 52 5.33 -4.63 -3.19
C GLN A 52 4.45 -3.86 -4.17
N ILE A 53 5.06 -2.93 -4.90
CA ILE A 53 4.54 -2.36 -6.14
C ILE A 53 5.48 -2.81 -7.26
N SER A 54 4.92 -3.31 -8.37
CA SER A 54 5.65 -3.60 -9.59
C SER A 54 5.12 -2.68 -10.69
N GLY A 55 6.00 -1.91 -11.31
CA GLY A 55 5.64 -0.96 -12.36
C GLY A 55 6.67 -0.91 -13.48
N GLN A 56 6.44 -0.02 -14.44
CA GLN A 56 7.32 0.15 -15.59
C GLN A 56 7.29 1.59 -16.09
N PHE A 57 8.46 2.24 -16.07
CA PHE A 57 8.58 3.53 -16.72
C PHE A 57 8.33 3.40 -18.23
N PHE A 58 7.55 4.31 -18.79
CA PHE A 58 7.39 4.44 -20.24
C PHE A 58 8.68 4.96 -20.89
N ASP A 59 9.30 5.95 -20.28
CA ASP A 59 10.61 6.50 -20.63
C ASP A 59 11.31 7.11 -19.40
N ARG A 60 12.51 7.67 -19.56
CA ARG A 60 13.25 8.26 -18.43
C ARG A 60 12.68 9.59 -17.91
N THR A 61 11.74 10.18 -18.62
CA THR A 61 10.99 11.37 -18.17
C THR A 61 9.74 10.99 -17.42
N ASP A 62 9.38 9.72 -17.42
CA ASP A 62 8.21 9.20 -16.76
C ASP A 62 8.31 9.27 -15.23
N VAL A 63 7.15 9.47 -14.59
CA VAL A 63 7.00 9.53 -13.15
C VAL A 63 5.70 8.85 -12.76
N ASP A 64 5.84 7.81 -11.94
CA ASP A 64 4.70 7.05 -11.48
C ASP A 64 4.29 7.44 -10.08
N LEU A 65 2.99 7.72 -9.90
CA LEU A 65 2.42 8.11 -8.61
C LEU A 65 1.34 7.14 -8.15
N TYR A 66 1.58 6.53 -6.98
CA TYR A 66 0.69 5.55 -6.37
C TYR A 66 0.03 6.11 -5.11
N LYS A 67 -1.29 6.05 -5.04
CA LYS A 67 -2.01 6.29 -3.79
C LYS A 67 -1.97 5.02 -2.94
N ILE A 68 -1.43 5.13 -1.73
CA ILE A 68 -1.30 4.04 -0.76
C ILE A 68 -1.86 4.43 0.60
N GLN A 69 -2.08 3.43 1.47
CA GLN A 69 -2.33 3.66 2.87
C GLN A 69 -1.08 3.29 3.68
N ILE A 70 -0.57 4.20 4.50
CA ILE A 70 0.41 3.87 5.54
C ILE A 70 -0.35 3.41 6.77
N THR A 71 -0.16 2.15 7.14
CA THR A 71 -0.85 1.47 8.26
C THR A 71 0.00 1.36 9.51
N ASP A 72 1.33 1.49 9.38
CA ASP A 72 2.27 1.57 10.49
C ASP A 72 3.38 2.55 10.12
N HIS A 73 3.18 3.82 10.45
CA HIS A 73 4.11 4.89 10.09
C HIS A 73 5.47 4.78 10.80
N VAL A 74 5.53 4.09 11.95
CA VAL A 74 6.77 3.91 12.71
C VAL A 74 7.68 2.90 12.01
N ASN A 75 7.09 1.88 11.40
CA ASN A 75 7.80 0.83 10.67
C ASN A 75 7.67 0.96 9.14
N PHE A 76 7.13 2.07 8.65
CA PHE A 76 6.95 2.26 7.21
C PHE A 76 8.31 2.29 6.52
N THR A 77 8.49 1.52 5.45
CA THR A 77 9.63 1.65 4.54
C THR A 77 9.15 1.54 3.10
N ALA A 78 9.81 2.24 2.18
CA ALA A 78 9.68 2.00 0.74
C ALA A 78 11.08 1.95 0.12
N GLN A 79 11.41 0.89 -0.59
CA GLN A 79 12.76 0.70 -1.14
C GLN A 79 12.68 0.15 -2.56
N THR A 80 13.49 0.67 -3.47
CA THR A 80 13.59 0.09 -4.81
C THR A 80 14.67 -0.99 -4.87
N GLY A 81 14.54 -1.90 -5.83
CA GLY A 81 15.58 -2.88 -6.15
C GLY A 81 16.84 -2.24 -6.74
N LEU A 82 17.94 -2.99 -6.77
CA LEU A 82 19.18 -2.58 -7.43
C LEU A 82 18.96 -2.51 -8.95
N GLY A 83 19.30 -1.38 -9.57
CA GLY A 83 18.99 -1.09 -10.97
C GLY A 83 19.52 0.27 -11.39
N TRP A 84 18.75 1.00 -12.19
CA TRP A 84 19.01 2.38 -12.64
C TRP A 84 19.11 3.37 -11.46
N ASP A 85 18.99 4.66 -11.73
CA ASP A 85 19.11 5.75 -10.76
C ASP A 85 17.70 6.30 -10.40
N PRO A 86 16.83 5.53 -9.71
CA PRO A 86 15.49 6.00 -9.37
C PRO A 86 15.53 6.87 -8.12
N MET A 87 14.52 7.73 -8.01
CA MET A 87 14.26 8.56 -6.84
C MET A 87 12.90 8.19 -6.25
N LEU A 88 12.78 8.17 -4.93
CA LEU A 88 11.51 7.97 -4.24
C LEU A 88 11.05 9.25 -3.55
N TRP A 89 9.75 9.52 -3.64
CA TRP A 89 9.13 10.72 -3.09
C TRP A 89 7.85 10.35 -2.34
N LEU A 90 7.67 10.89 -1.14
CA LEU A 90 6.44 10.71 -0.38
C LEU A 90 5.72 12.05 -0.21
N PHE A 91 4.43 12.05 -0.52
CA PHE A 91 3.53 13.17 -0.29
C PHE A 91 2.38 12.74 0.63
N ASN A 92 1.91 13.65 1.48
CA ASN A 92 0.72 13.40 2.29
C ASN A 92 -0.56 13.47 1.44
N SER A 93 -1.71 13.17 2.04
CA SER A 93 -3.02 13.22 1.37
C SER A 93 -3.40 14.57 0.74
N SER A 94 -2.75 15.67 1.13
CA SER A 94 -2.94 17.01 0.55
C SER A 94 -1.90 17.38 -0.52
N GLY A 95 -0.97 16.46 -0.83
CA GLY A 95 0.08 16.66 -1.84
C GLY A 95 1.32 17.41 -1.37
N LEU A 96 1.42 17.72 -0.08
CA LEU A 96 2.64 18.29 0.48
C LEU A 96 3.70 17.20 0.59
N GLY A 97 4.94 17.53 0.24
CA GLY A 97 6.07 16.62 0.40
C GLY A 97 6.23 16.20 1.87
N VAL A 98 6.83 15.02 2.08
CA VAL A 98 7.07 14.45 3.40
C VAL A 98 8.53 14.05 3.52
N ILE A 99 8.99 13.14 2.66
CA ILE A 99 10.37 12.65 2.60
C ILE A 99 10.69 12.32 1.14
N ALA A 100 11.94 12.53 0.74
CA ALA A 100 12.51 12.10 -0.52
C ALA A 100 13.83 11.37 -0.28
N ASP A 101 14.18 10.44 -1.16
CA ASP A 101 15.48 9.77 -1.18
C ASP A 101 15.90 9.49 -2.63
N ASP A 102 17.15 9.79 -2.96
CA ASP A 102 17.79 9.57 -4.26
C ASP A 102 18.63 8.28 -4.23
N ASP A 103 19.49 8.12 -3.22
CA ASP A 103 20.41 7.00 -3.09
C ASP A 103 20.54 6.57 -1.62
N TYR A 104 20.11 5.37 -1.23
CA TYR A 104 20.41 4.87 0.11
C TYR A 104 21.85 4.34 0.20
N LEU A 105 22.73 5.07 0.90
CA LEU A 105 24.15 4.72 1.10
C LEU A 105 24.95 4.52 -0.20
N GLY A 106 24.56 5.22 -1.28
CA GLY A 106 25.18 5.09 -2.61
C GLY A 106 24.69 3.87 -3.41
N GLY A 107 23.48 3.40 -3.12
CA GLY A 107 22.70 2.45 -3.93
C GLY A 107 21.22 2.86 -3.92
N SER A 108 20.30 1.97 -4.28
CA SER A 108 18.87 2.29 -4.46
C SER A 108 18.21 3.10 -3.32
N PRO A 109 17.34 4.08 -3.61
CA PRO A 109 16.66 4.91 -2.62
C PRO A 109 15.83 4.08 -1.64
N LYS A 110 15.78 4.55 -0.39
CA LYS A 110 14.98 3.96 0.67
C LYS A 110 14.30 5.03 1.52
N LEU A 111 13.02 5.21 1.29
CA LEU A 111 12.20 6.01 2.19
C LEU A 111 12.10 5.33 3.55
N SER A 112 12.35 6.18 4.54
CA SER A 112 12.47 5.95 5.97
C SER A 112 13.82 5.46 6.47
N LYS A 113 14.40 6.29 7.34
CA LYS A 113 15.70 6.07 7.98
C LYS A 113 15.59 6.44 9.45
N GLY A 114 15.49 5.42 10.30
CA GLY A 114 15.41 5.60 11.75
C GLY A 114 14.26 6.52 12.14
N THR A 115 14.39 7.20 13.27
CA THR A 115 13.32 8.02 13.87
C THR A 115 13.19 9.43 13.30
N ILE A 116 14.09 9.86 12.40
CA ILE A 116 14.16 11.26 11.93
C ILE A 116 13.41 11.44 10.61
N TYR A 117 13.45 10.44 9.72
CA TYR A 117 12.76 10.48 8.44
C TYR A 117 11.63 9.45 8.46
N GLN A 118 10.48 9.81 9.03
CA GLN A 118 9.28 8.99 9.03
C GLN A 118 8.04 9.79 8.67
N PRO A 119 7.03 9.17 8.04
CA PRO A 119 5.70 9.78 7.94
C PRO A 119 5.18 10.12 9.36
N PRO A 120 4.55 11.29 9.55
CA PRO A 120 4.17 11.75 10.89
C PRO A 120 3.02 10.95 11.51
N SER A 121 2.23 10.24 10.69
CA SER A 121 1.09 9.43 11.15
C SER A 121 0.69 8.40 10.11
N ASN A 122 -0.10 7.41 10.54
CA ASN A 122 -0.86 6.56 9.62
C ASN A 122 -1.83 7.40 8.78
N GLY A 123 -2.19 6.92 7.59
CA GLY A 123 -3.14 7.60 6.72
C GLY A 123 -2.92 7.36 5.24
N ILE A 124 -3.57 8.17 4.41
CA ILE A 124 -3.40 8.16 2.96
C ILE A 124 -2.20 9.01 2.57
N TYR A 125 -1.36 8.44 1.71
CA TYR A 125 -0.18 9.07 1.14
C TYR A 125 -0.10 8.78 -0.36
N TYR A 126 0.72 9.56 -1.04
CA TYR A 126 1.10 9.34 -2.43
C TYR A 126 2.59 9.03 -2.46
N LEU A 127 2.92 7.84 -2.94
CA LEU A 127 4.28 7.36 -3.14
C LEU A 127 4.62 7.51 -4.61
N ALA A 128 5.62 8.31 -4.92
CA ALA A 128 6.09 8.52 -6.28
C ALA A 128 7.44 7.84 -6.48
N ILE A 129 7.68 7.44 -7.72
CA ILE A 129 8.98 7.02 -8.21
C ILE A 129 9.26 7.76 -9.52
N SER A 130 10.49 8.26 -9.66
CA SER A 130 10.98 8.89 -10.90
C SER A 130 12.42 8.44 -11.16
N ASN A 131 13.00 8.82 -12.29
CA ASN A 131 14.44 8.67 -12.51
C ASN A 131 15.18 9.97 -12.18
N PHE A 132 16.39 9.90 -11.67
CA PHE A 132 17.26 11.06 -11.52
C PHE A 132 17.48 11.76 -12.88
N PRO A 133 17.42 13.10 -12.96
CA PRO A 133 17.17 14.08 -11.89
C PRO A 133 15.73 14.63 -11.91
N HIS A 134 14.72 13.78 -12.10
CA HIS A 134 13.32 14.20 -12.24
C HIS A 134 12.64 14.40 -10.90
N GLY A 135 12.67 15.65 -10.42
CA GLY A 135 12.19 16.04 -9.10
C GLY A 135 10.84 16.76 -9.11
N PRO A 136 10.11 16.74 -7.99
CA PRO A 136 8.79 17.33 -7.86
C PRO A 136 8.82 18.84 -7.62
N TYR A 137 7.87 19.52 -8.24
CA TYR A 137 7.64 20.95 -8.16
C TYR A 137 6.22 21.24 -7.71
N SER A 138 6.09 22.35 -6.99
CA SER A 138 4.83 23.03 -6.74
C SER A 138 4.79 24.34 -7.54
N SER A 139 3.69 25.08 -7.44
CA SER A 139 3.60 26.45 -7.96
C SER A 139 4.63 27.43 -7.36
N GLY A 140 5.23 27.10 -6.21
CA GLY A 140 6.30 27.87 -5.57
C GLY A 140 7.72 27.50 -6.00
N GLY A 141 7.88 26.48 -6.86
CA GLY A 141 9.19 25.93 -7.25
C GLY A 141 9.41 24.50 -6.75
N ASN A 142 10.67 24.07 -6.70
CA ASN A 142 11.04 22.73 -6.25
C ASN A 142 10.60 22.48 -4.80
N ILE A 143 10.06 21.30 -4.54
CA ILE A 143 9.59 20.90 -3.19
C ILE A 143 10.78 20.48 -2.31
N PHE A 144 11.75 19.79 -2.91
CA PHE A 144 12.99 19.36 -2.27
C PHE A 144 14.18 20.00 -2.98
N THR A 145 15.24 20.33 -2.24
CA THR A 145 16.50 20.85 -2.77
C THR A 145 17.47 19.71 -3.10
N TRP A 146 18.35 19.95 -4.06
CA TRP A 146 19.40 19.02 -4.44
C TRP A 146 20.53 18.94 -3.41
N GLU A 147 20.65 19.90 -2.48
CA GLU A 147 21.75 19.94 -1.51
C GLU A 147 21.74 18.71 -0.60
N ASN A 148 20.55 18.31 -0.14
CA ASN A 148 20.38 17.12 0.70
C ASN A 148 20.26 15.84 -0.15
N LEU A 149 19.68 15.92 -1.34
CA LEU A 149 19.52 14.75 -2.22
C LEU A 149 20.82 14.34 -2.92
N LEU A 150 21.85 15.18 -2.94
CA LEU A 150 23.18 14.89 -3.52
C LEU A 150 24.29 14.98 -2.47
N ALA A 151 23.95 14.85 -1.18
CA ALA A 151 24.89 15.02 -0.10
C ALA A 151 26.00 13.96 -0.13
N SER A 152 27.26 14.41 -0.22
CA SER A 152 28.44 13.54 -0.29
C SER A 152 28.76 12.78 1.01
N ASP A 153 27.96 12.98 2.06
CA ASP A 153 28.04 12.26 3.33
C ASP A 153 27.30 10.91 3.30
N GLY A 154 26.68 10.55 2.16
CA GLY A 154 25.91 9.32 2.00
C GLY A 154 24.49 9.40 2.55
N ASN A 155 24.03 10.59 2.94
CA ASN A 155 22.67 10.85 3.40
C ASN A 155 21.86 11.57 2.32
N TYR A 156 21.51 10.87 1.26
CA TYR A 156 20.76 11.40 0.13
C TYR A 156 19.24 11.51 0.40
N VAL A 157 18.87 11.73 1.67
CA VAL A 157 17.49 11.82 2.16
C VAL A 157 17.15 13.27 2.48
N SER A 158 16.01 13.75 2.00
CA SER A 158 15.55 15.12 2.25
C SER A 158 14.12 15.18 2.79
N THR A 159 13.87 16.12 3.70
CA THR A 159 12.50 16.63 3.99
C THR A 159 12.23 17.85 3.11
N PRO A 160 10.97 18.25 2.86
CA PRO A 160 10.68 19.42 2.03
C PRO A 160 11.40 20.68 2.55
N ASP A 161 12.34 21.16 1.76
CA ASP A 161 13.30 22.22 2.09
C ASP A 161 13.44 23.25 0.94
N GLY A 162 12.72 23.04 -0.17
CA GLY A 162 12.70 23.95 -1.31
C GLY A 162 11.68 25.10 -1.17
N PRO A 163 11.72 26.09 -2.07
CA PRO A 163 10.76 27.20 -2.11
C PRO A 163 9.31 26.73 -2.33
N GLY A 164 9.12 25.54 -2.91
CA GLY A 164 7.83 24.89 -3.08
C GLY A 164 7.37 24.03 -1.90
N ALA A 165 8.15 23.88 -0.83
CA ALA A 165 7.91 22.92 0.25
C ALA A 165 6.54 23.05 0.94
N GLY A 166 6.00 24.27 1.02
CA GLY A 166 4.71 24.56 1.65
C GLY A 166 3.48 24.39 0.75
N LEU A 167 3.66 23.95 -0.50
CA LEU A 167 2.60 23.87 -1.51
C LEU A 167 2.48 22.46 -2.11
N PRO A 168 1.28 22.06 -2.55
CA PRO A 168 1.09 20.74 -3.13
C PRO A 168 1.90 20.51 -4.42
N LEU A 169 2.27 19.25 -4.66
CA LEU A 169 2.78 18.79 -5.94
C LEU A 169 1.88 19.26 -7.09
N SER A 170 2.49 19.89 -8.10
CA SER A 170 1.78 20.37 -9.29
C SER A 170 2.49 20.01 -10.60
N SER A 171 3.78 19.68 -10.56
CA SER A 171 4.56 19.36 -11.76
C SER A 171 5.86 18.64 -11.38
N TRP A 172 6.61 18.21 -12.39
CA TRP A 172 7.92 17.59 -12.26
C TRP A 172 8.91 18.30 -13.19
N SER A 173 10.19 18.33 -12.84
CA SER A 173 11.23 18.95 -13.68
C SER A 173 12.61 18.33 -13.44
N GLY A 174 13.44 18.43 -14.47
CA GLY A 174 14.74 17.74 -14.58
C GLY A 174 14.51 16.36 -15.18
N ALA A 175 15.25 15.96 -16.20
CA ALA A 175 15.18 14.59 -16.73
C ALA A 175 16.31 14.41 -17.74
N TRP A 176 16.63 13.15 -18.01
CA TRP A 176 17.37 12.75 -19.21
C TRP A 176 16.44 11.97 -20.12
N GLU A 177 16.59 12.09 -21.43
CA GLU A 177 15.88 11.19 -22.36
C GLU A 177 16.51 9.79 -22.34
N GLY A 178 15.67 8.78 -22.52
CA GLY A 178 16.11 7.38 -22.62
C GLY A 178 14.96 6.40 -22.50
N PRO A 179 15.22 5.10 -22.73
CA PRO A 179 14.19 4.08 -22.67
C PRO A 179 13.65 3.91 -21.25
N GLY A 180 12.38 3.54 -21.17
CA GLY A 180 11.71 3.16 -19.94
C GLY A 180 12.04 1.72 -19.54
N GLU A 181 11.90 1.42 -18.26
CA GLU A 181 12.44 0.22 -17.64
C GLU A 181 11.53 -0.25 -16.48
N PRO A 182 11.43 -1.57 -16.23
CA PRO A 182 10.64 -2.09 -15.13
C PRO A 182 11.29 -1.78 -13.79
N TYR A 183 10.47 -1.56 -12.77
CA TYR A 183 10.92 -1.37 -11.40
C TYR A 183 10.06 -2.13 -10.40
N THR A 184 10.60 -2.26 -9.19
CA THR A 184 9.87 -2.76 -8.04
C THR A 184 10.14 -1.88 -6.84
N ILE A 185 9.10 -1.66 -6.03
CA ILE A 185 9.18 -0.98 -4.74
C ILE A 185 8.74 -1.98 -3.67
N THR A 186 9.62 -2.36 -2.76
CA THR A 186 9.28 -3.17 -1.58
C THR A 186 8.82 -2.26 -0.45
N LEU A 187 7.79 -2.70 0.28
CA LEU A 187 7.08 -1.88 1.26
C LEU A 187 6.93 -2.63 2.59
N GLU A 188 7.10 -1.89 3.68
CA GLU A 188 6.70 -2.28 5.04
C GLU A 188 5.76 -1.22 5.62
N GLY A 189 4.88 -1.60 6.54
CA GLY A 189 3.94 -0.67 7.18
C GLY A 189 2.90 -0.04 6.23
N ALA A 190 2.68 -0.64 5.05
CA ALA A 190 1.76 -0.15 4.03
C ALA A 190 0.59 -1.11 3.76
N GLY A 191 -0.50 -0.54 3.26
CA GLY A 191 -1.72 -1.20 2.80
C GLY A 191 -2.25 -0.54 1.52
N PHE A 192 -3.21 -1.20 0.89
CA PHE A 192 -3.90 -0.67 -0.29
C PHE A 192 -4.74 0.56 0.08
N ALA A 193 -4.76 1.56 -0.80
CA ALA A 193 -5.54 2.79 -0.59
C ALA A 193 -7.04 2.56 -0.70
N ASP A 194 -7.48 1.61 -1.53
CA ASP A 194 -8.86 1.17 -1.59
C ASP A 194 -8.97 -0.32 -1.25
N LEU A 195 -9.91 -0.63 -0.37
CA LEU A 195 -10.13 -2.01 0.06
C LEU A 195 -10.94 -2.72 -1.01
N ALA A 196 -10.33 -3.69 -1.68
CA ALA A 196 -11.06 -4.60 -2.54
C ALA A 196 -12.12 -5.31 -1.67
N LEU A 197 -13.40 -5.16 -2.04
CA LEU A 197 -14.46 -5.99 -1.48
C LEU A 197 -14.10 -7.42 -1.83
N THR A 198 -13.55 -8.18 -0.87
CA THR A 198 -13.40 -9.61 -1.07
C THR A 198 -14.81 -10.15 -1.35
N PRO A 199 -15.08 -10.79 -2.50
CA PRO A 199 -16.31 -11.52 -2.63
C PRO A 199 -16.28 -12.51 -1.48
N ILE A 200 -17.29 -12.46 -0.61
CA ILE A 200 -17.54 -13.41 0.48
C ILE A 200 -17.68 -14.82 -0.11
N THR A 201 -16.53 -15.38 -0.48
CA THR A 201 -16.36 -16.67 -1.12
C THR A 201 -16.38 -17.69 0.00
N GLY A 202 -17.58 -18.00 0.48
CA GLY A 202 -17.78 -19.05 1.48
C GLY A 202 -19.09 -18.96 2.30
N GLY A 203 -19.77 -17.81 2.34
CA GLY A 203 -20.85 -17.61 3.33
C GLY A 203 -22.27 -17.97 2.89
N ILE A 204 -22.61 -17.89 1.60
CA ILE A 204 -24.03 -17.86 1.20
C ILE A 204 -24.63 -19.26 0.94
N TRP A 205 -23.83 -20.31 0.74
CA TRP A 205 -24.37 -21.65 0.45
C TRP A 205 -24.76 -22.48 1.68
N LEU A 206 -24.37 -22.08 2.90
CA LEU A 206 -24.66 -22.87 4.11
C LEU A 206 -25.99 -22.54 4.82
N LEU A 207 -26.72 -21.51 4.38
CA LEU A 207 -28.07 -21.24 4.91
C LEU A 207 -29.18 -21.99 4.18
N GLY A 208 -28.92 -22.50 2.97
CA GLY A 208 -29.90 -23.28 2.19
C GLY A 208 -30.03 -24.75 2.60
N GLY A 209 -28.95 -25.38 3.08
CA GLY A 209 -28.94 -26.82 3.41
C GLY A 209 -29.41 -27.15 4.83
N GLY A 210 -29.19 -26.26 5.80
CA GLY A 210 -29.45 -26.50 7.22
C GLY A 210 -30.92 -26.60 7.59
N LEU A 211 -31.80 -25.87 6.89
CA LEU A 211 -33.25 -25.88 7.16
C LEU A 211 -33.95 -27.11 6.57
N ALA A 212 -33.42 -27.74 5.51
CA ALA A 212 -33.97 -28.96 4.94
C ALA A 212 -33.69 -30.21 5.82
N GLY A 213 -32.52 -30.27 6.47
CA GLY A 213 -32.14 -31.39 7.34
C GLY A 213 -32.98 -31.48 8.62
N LEU A 214 -33.36 -30.35 9.21
CA LEU A 214 -34.16 -30.31 10.44
C LEU A 214 -35.63 -30.70 10.22
N TRP A 215 -36.17 -30.55 9.01
CA TRP A 215 -37.54 -30.98 8.69
C TRP A 215 -37.66 -32.50 8.47
N MET A 216 -36.60 -33.15 7.95
CA MET A 216 -36.61 -34.60 7.71
C MET A 216 -36.39 -35.44 8.97
N LEU A 217 -35.74 -34.90 10.01
CA LEU A 217 -35.57 -35.58 11.31
C LEU A 217 -36.82 -35.55 12.21
N GLY A 218 -37.78 -34.67 11.93
CA GLY A 218 -39.02 -34.53 12.71
C GLY A 218 -40.14 -35.51 12.34
N LYS A 219 -40.13 -36.10 11.13
CA LYS A 219 -41.26 -36.94 10.65
C LYS A 219 -41.13 -38.45 10.88
N ARG A 220 -40.00 -38.96 11.37
CA ARG A 220 -39.78 -40.42 11.52
C ARG A 220 -40.19 -41.04 12.86
N ARG A 221 -40.75 -40.28 13.81
CA ARG A 221 -41.32 -40.82 15.05
C ARG A 221 -42.83 -40.61 15.11
N LYS A 222 -43.58 -41.42 14.36
CA LYS A 222 -44.97 -41.82 14.64
C LYS A 222 -45.42 -42.82 13.57
N ARG A 223 -45.10 -44.10 13.79
CA ARG A 223 -45.84 -45.27 13.28
C ARG A 223 -45.19 -46.54 13.84
N LEU A 224 -45.51 -46.84 15.09
CA LEU A 224 -45.46 -48.18 15.68
C LEU A 224 -46.42 -48.15 16.88
N SER A 225 -47.64 -48.67 16.71
CA SER A 225 -48.47 -49.45 17.66
C SER A 225 -49.97 -49.31 17.37
N ALA A 226 -50.64 -50.48 17.38
CA ALA A 226 -52.03 -50.81 17.08
C ALA A 226 -52.41 -50.83 15.59
#